data_AF-A0A1H0NBW3-F1
#
_entry.id   AF-A0A1H0NBW3-F1
#
_cell.length_a   1.000
_cell.length_b   1.000
_cell.length_c   1.000
_cell.angle_alpha   90.00
_cell.angle_beta   90.00
_cell.angle_gamma   90.00
#
_symmetry.space_group_name_H-M   'P 1'
#
loop_
_entity.id
_entity.type
_entity.pdbx_description
1 polymer ?
#
loop_
_entity_poly.entity_id
_entity_poly.type
_entity_poly.pdbx_seq_one_letter_code
_entity_poly.pdbx_strand_id
1 'polypeptide(L)'
;MGWKERLRNAARLLGRHPLMAIAGLVLLGILGNLAMQQAERFPKLACSPCHVMGSYVEGYDHGELLANKHKDAHVDCIDCHENGIEDKVQETIWYVTDDFDDPPAKRHFDNKMCTKCHSDMDALVAKTDKGNGVNPHNSHLEDLTCSDCHKMHKQSKAACQNCHDFEFLHNLPPEWEKVQDPHAGEGAL
;
A
#
# COMPACT_ATOMS: atom_id res chain seq x y z
N MET A 1 19.02 -46.81 -6.29
CA MET A 1 19.52 -45.92 -7.37
C MET A 1 20.11 -44.66 -6.74
N GLY A 2 21.38 -44.37 -7.00
CA GLY A 2 22.10 -43.28 -6.33
C GLY A 2 21.88 -41.91 -6.97
N TRP A 3 21.94 -40.84 -6.18
CA TRP A 3 21.71 -39.45 -6.66
C TRP A 3 22.61 -39.06 -7.84
N LYS A 4 23.85 -39.57 -7.88
CA LYS A 4 24.82 -39.37 -8.98
C LYS A 4 24.35 -39.93 -10.32
N GLU A 5 23.62 -41.04 -10.31
CA GLU A 5 23.04 -41.66 -11.52
C GLU A 5 21.86 -40.85 -12.05
N ARG A 6 21.02 -40.33 -11.15
CA ARG A 6 19.89 -39.46 -11.49
C ARG A 6 20.36 -38.16 -12.15
N LEU A 7 21.41 -37.53 -11.60
CA LEU A 7 22.02 -36.33 -12.17
C LEU A 7 22.61 -36.57 -13.56
N ARG A 8 23.33 -37.69 -13.74
CA ARG A 8 23.93 -38.05 -15.03
C ARG A 8 22.88 -38.33 -16.10
N ASN A 9 21.77 -38.96 -15.73
CA ASN A 9 20.65 -39.22 -16.63
C ASN A 9 19.88 -37.94 -16.98
N ALA A 10 19.67 -37.03 -16.02
CA ALA A 10 19.08 -35.72 -16.27
C ALA A 10 19.94 -34.88 -17.23
N ALA A 11 21.26 -34.82 -17.02
CA ALA A 11 22.19 -34.12 -17.91
C ALA A 11 22.17 -34.67 -19.35
N ARG A 12 22.11 -35.99 -19.51
CA ARG A 12 21.98 -36.64 -20.84
C ARG A 12 20.64 -36.34 -21.51
N LEU A 13 19.55 -36.31 -20.75
CA LEU A 13 18.21 -35.99 -21.25
C LEU A 13 18.13 -34.53 -21.72
N LEU A 14 18.64 -33.61 -20.91
CA LEU A 14 18.71 -32.17 -21.22
C LEU A 14 19.58 -31.92 -22.47
N GLY A 15 20.70 -32.63 -22.62
CA GLY A 15 21.55 -32.52 -23.81
C GLY A 15 20.94 -33.10 -25.09
N ARG A 16 20.05 -34.10 -24.99
CA ARG A 16 19.35 -34.69 -26.16
C ARG A 16 18.09 -33.91 -26.56
N HIS A 17 17.48 -33.18 -25.63
CA HIS A 17 16.26 -32.42 -25.86
C HIS A 17 16.40 -30.97 -25.37
N PRO A 18 17.24 -30.15 -26.02
CA PRO A 18 17.48 -28.77 -25.59
C PRO A 18 16.21 -27.92 -25.56
N LEU A 19 15.25 -28.17 -26.46
CA LEU A 19 13.95 -27.49 -26.44
C LEU A 19 13.10 -27.84 -25.21
N MET A 20 13.10 -29.11 -24.76
CA MET A 20 12.39 -29.50 -23.54
C MET A 20 13.09 -28.97 -22.29
N ALA A 21 14.42 -28.89 -22.30
CA ALA A 21 15.20 -28.25 -21.24
C ALA A 21 14.84 -26.76 -21.09
N ILE A 22 14.81 -26.03 -22.21
CA ILE A 22 14.42 -24.62 -22.24
C ILE A 22 12.96 -24.46 -21.80
N ALA A 23 12.04 -25.27 -22.32
CA ALA A 23 10.64 -25.23 -21.91
C ALA A 23 10.46 -25.48 -20.41
N GLY A 24 11.22 -26.44 -19.85
CA GLY A 24 11.24 -26.70 -18.41
C GLY A 24 11.75 -25.52 -17.58
N LEU A 25 12.82 -24.85 -18.04
CA LEU A 25 13.35 -23.65 -17.37
C LEU A 25 12.36 -22.48 -17.43
N VAL A 26 11.72 -22.26 -18.58
CA VAL A 26 10.69 -21.23 -18.74
C VAL A 26 9.49 -21.52 -17.83
N LEU A 27 9.03 -22.77 -17.78
CA LEU A 27 7.96 -23.20 -16.87
C LEU A 27 8.33 -22.96 -15.40
N LEU A 28 9.56 -23.30 -14.99
CA LEU A 28 10.04 -23.02 -13.64
C LEU A 28 10.07 -21.51 -13.34
N GLY A 29 10.51 -20.69 -14.30
CA GLY A 29 10.50 -19.23 -14.16
C GLY A 29 9.09 -18.68 -13.98
N ILE A 30 8.12 -19.14 -14.77
CA ILE A 30 6.72 -18.74 -14.67
C ILE A 30 6.13 -19.16 -13.31
N LEU A 31 6.33 -20.42 -12.91
CA LEU A 31 5.85 -20.93 -11.62
C LEU A 31 6.49 -20.19 -10.44
N GLY A 32 7.78 -19.90 -10.53
CA GLY A 32 8.51 -19.10 -9.53
C GLY A 32 7.94 -17.69 -9.42
N ASN A 33 7.70 -17.01 -10.55
CA ASN A 33 7.11 -15.67 -10.55
C ASN A 33 5.69 -15.66 -9.94
N LEU A 34 4.85 -16.64 -10.28
CA LEU A 34 3.51 -16.78 -9.70
C LEU A 34 3.58 -17.03 -8.18
N ALA A 35 4.49 -17.88 -7.74
CA ALA A 35 4.70 -18.14 -6.31
C ALA A 35 5.16 -16.89 -5.56
N MET A 36 6.06 -16.10 -6.15
CA MET A 36 6.52 -14.82 -5.57
C MET A 36 5.40 -13.80 -5.49
N GLN A 37 4.60 -13.62 -6.55
CA GLN A 37 3.45 -12.73 -6.53
C GLN A 37 2.44 -13.13 -5.45
N GLN A 38 2.23 -14.43 -5.25
CA GLN A 38 1.36 -14.91 -4.19
C GLN A 38 1.96 -14.68 -2.79
N ALA A 39 3.27 -14.83 -2.63
CA ALA A 39 3.96 -14.59 -1.37
C ALA A 39 3.92 -13.11 -0.96
N GLU A 40 4.03 -12.20 -1.92
CA GLU A 40 3.98 -10.75 -1.70
C GLU A 40 2.63 -10.25 -1.20
N ARG A 41 1.54 -10.98 -1.51
CA ARG A 41 0.20 -10.73 -0.94
C ARG A 41 0.06 -11.14 0.52
N PHE A 42 1.09 -11.75 1.12
CA PHE A 42 1.11 -12.08 2.54
C PHE A 42 2.11 -11.15 3.26
N PRO A 43 1.64 -10.02 3.84
CA PRO A 43 2.53 -9.00 4.41
C PRO A 43 3.42 -9.54 5.52
N LYS A 44 2.95 -10.55 6.27
CA LYS A 44 3.72 -11.22 7.32
C LYS A 44 4.96 -11.96 6.80
N LEU A 45 4.94 -12.41 5.54
CA LEU A 45 6.05 -13.11 4.91
C LEU A 45 6.93 -12.17 4.09
N ALA A 46 6.35 -11.17 3.42
CA ALA A 46 7.07 -10.33 2.47
C ALA A 46 7.52 -8.98 3.04
N CYS A 47 6.75 -8.37 3.96
CA CYS A 47 6.95 -6.99 4.39
C CYS A 47 7.37 -6.89 5.86
N SER A 48 6.78 -7.73 6.73
CA SER A 48 7.07 -7.74 8.18
C SER A 48 8.51 -8.11 8.54
N PRO A 49 9.26 -8.90 7.74
CA PRO A 49 10.68 -9.15 8.02
C PRO A 49 11.59 -7.94 7.82
N CYS A 50 11.10 -6.88 7.16
CA CYS A 50 11.86 -5.64 6.94
C CYS A 50 11.87 -4.75 8.19
N HIS A 51 12.82 -3.82 8.26
CA HIS A 51 12.95 -2.93 9.41
C HIS A 51 11.78 -1.93 9.46
N VAL A 52 11.19 -1.75 10.66
CA VAL A 52 10.10 -0.81 10.98
C VAL A 52 8.71 -1.15 10.38
N MET A 53 8.56 -2.22 9.58
CA MET A 53 7.28 -2.54 8.94
C MET A 53 6.23 -3.24 9.82
N GLY A 54 6.63 -3.82 10.95
CA GLY A 54 5.73 -4.61 11.80
C GLY A 54 4.48 -3.85 12.26
N SER A 55 4.64 -2.61 12.73
CA SER A 55 3.53 -1.77 13.19
C SER A 55 2.59 -1.36 12.05
N TYR A 56 3.12 -1.16 10.83
CA TYR A 56 2.31 -0.88 9.64
C TYR A 56 1.48 -2.09 9.22
N VAL A 57 2.07 -3.29 9.27
CA VAL A 57 1.36 -4.54 8.99
C VAL A 57 0.27 -4.80 10.04
N GLU A 58 0.56 -4.57 11.31
CA GLU A 58 -0.43 -4.70 12.38
C GLU A 58 -1.57 -3.68 12.24
N GLY A 59 -1.25 -2.42 11.96
CA GLY A 59 -2.25 -1.38 11.71
C GLY A 59 -3.11 -1.65 10.47
N TYR A 60 -2.54 -2.25 9.42
CA TYR A 60 -3.29 -2.75 8.28
C TYR A 60 -4.19 -3.93 8.68
N ASP A 61 -3.68 -4.87 9.47
CA ASP A 61 -4.40 -6.09 9.82
C ASP A 61 -5.54 -5.89 10.82
N HIS A 62 -5.33 -5.03 11.81
CA HIS A 62 -6.13 -4.94 13.03
C HIS A 62 -6.41 -3.51 13.48
N GLY A 63 -5.89 -2.49 12.79
CA GLY A 63 -6.09 -1.09 13.16
C GLY A 63 -7.42 -0.51 12.71
N GLU A 64 -7.67 0.75 13.07
CA GLU A 64 -8.83 1.50 12.57
C GLU A 64 -8.47 2.40 11.38
N LEU A 65 -7.19 2.48 11.01
CA LEU A 65 -6.68 3.42 10.00
C LEU A 65 -7.20 3.11 8.59
N LEU A 66 -7.04 4.06 7.67
CA LEU A 66 -7.51 3.92 6.29
C LEU A 66 -6.89 2.71 5.55
N ALA A 67 -5.66 2.30 5.90
CA ALA A 67 -5.05 1.07 5.40
C ALA A 67 -5.86 -0.19 5.77
N ASN A 68 -6.42 -0.25 6.99
CA ASN A 68 -7.29 -1.36 7.39
C ASN A 68 -8.61 -1.37 6.60
N LYS A 69 -9.19 -0.20 6.30
CA LYS A 69 -10.37 -0.14 5.42
C LYS A 69 -10.09 -0.65 4.01
N HIS A 70 -8.87 -0.49 3.53
CA HIS A 70 -8.43 -1.06 2.25
C HIS A 70 -8.22 -2.58 2.35
N LYS A 71 -7.70 -3.09 3.47
CA LYS A 71 -7.69 -4.53 3.75
C LYS A 71 -9.10 -5.13 3.69
N ASP A 72 -10.07 -4.50 4.35
CA ASP A 72 -11.47 -4.95 4.36
C ASP A 72 -12.08 -4.96 2.94
N ALA A 73 -11.58 -4.09 2.06
CA ALA A 73 -11.91 -4.04 0.64
C ALA A 73 -11.07 -5.00 -0.23
N HIS A 74 -10.29 -5.90 0.36
CA HIS A 74 -9.39 -6.85 -0.32
C HIS A 74 -8.32 -6.19 -1.18
N VAL A 75 -7.81 -5.03 -0.74
CA VAL A 75 -6.66 -4.36 -1.36
C VAL A 75 -5.40 -4.71 -0.57
N ASP A 76 -4.47 -5.39 -1.22
CA ASP A 76 -3.23 -5.86 -0.64
C ASP A 76 -2.17 -4.74 -0.58
N CYS A 77 -1.15 -4.89 0.29
CA CYS A 77 -0.09 -3.88 0.44
C CYS A 77 0.57 -3.53 -0.90
N ILE A 78 0.84 -4.54 -1.73
CA ILE A 78 1.50 -4.38 -3.04
C ILE A 78 0.63 -3.72 -4.09
N ASP A 79 -0.69 -3.61 -3.90
CA ASP A 79 -1.54 -2.91 -4.86
C ASP A 79 -1.25 -1.40 -4.85
N CYS A 80 -0.78 -0.85 -3.72
CA CYS A 80 -0.28 0.51 -3.61
C CYS A 80 1.25 0.58 -3.60
N HIS A 81 1.91 -0.37 -2.95
CA HIS A 81 3.37 -0.45 -2.84
C HIS A 81 3.96 -1.32 -3.96
N GLU A 82 3.56 -1.08 -5.20
CA GLU A 82 4.10 -1.76 -6.37
C GLU A 82 5.60 -1.45 -6.48
N ASN A 83 6.44 -2.44 -6.19
CA ASN A 83 7.88 -2.37 -6.34
C ASN A 83 8.30 -3.24 -7.55
N GLY A 84 9.09 -2.67 -8.44
CA GLY A 84 9.72 -3.44 -9.52
C GLY A 84 10.72 -4.46 -8.99
N ILE A 85 11.19 -5.36 -9.87
CA ILE A 85 12.26 -6.31 -9.50
C ILE A 85 13.53 -5.56 -9.07
N GLU A 86 13.83 -4.43 -9.70
CA GLU A 86 14.96 -3.59 -9.34
C GLU A 86 14.84 -3.04 -7.92
N ASP A 87 13.69 -2.46 -7.57
CA ASP A 87 13.42 -1.94 -6.23
C ASP A 87 13.59 -3.04 -5.17
N LYS A 88 13.05 -4.24 -5.43
CA LYS A 88 13.17 -5.39 -4.51
C LYS A 88 14.62 -5.83 -4.31
N VAL A 89 15.43 -5.78 -5.37
CA VAL A 89 16.87 -6.09 -5.30
C VAL A 89 17.59 -5.02 -4.47
N GLN A 90 17.30 -3.74 -4.68
CA GLN A 90 17.91 -2.67 -3.90
C GLN A 90 17.48 -2.71 -2.43
N GLU A 91 16.20 -2.93 -2.15
CA GLU A 91 15.69 -3.12 -0.78
C GLU A 91 16.38 -4.30 -0.08
N THR A 92 16.64 -5.39 -0.81
CA THR A 92 17.39 -6.54 -0.26
C THR A 92 18.85 -6.16 0.03
N ILE A 93 19.51 -5.41 -0.85
CA ILE A 93 20.88 -4.94 -0.65
C ILE A 93 20.94 -4.07 0.60
N TRP A 94 20.09 -3.04 0.69
CA TRP A 94 20.01 -2.15 1.85
C TRP A 94 19.77 -2.91 3.15
N TYR A 95 18.88 -3.91 3.15
CA TYR A 95 18.64 -4.76 4.31
C TYR A 95 19.89 -5.53 4.76
N VAL A 96 20.61 -6.19 3.83
CA VAL A 96 21.78 -7.00 4.20
C VAL A 96 23.03 -6.17 4.51
N THR A 97 23.10 -4.92 4.03
CA THR A 97 24.19 -3.99 4.31
C THR A 97 23.89 -3.05 5.47
N ASP A 98 22.67 -3.07 6.02
CA ASP A 98 22.19 -2.12 7.04
C ASP A 98 22.29 -0.65 6.58
N ASP A 99 22.01 -0.39 5.30
CA ASP A 99 22.16 0.91 4.64
C ASP A 99 20.79 1.45 4.18
N PHE A 100 19.95 1.89 5.13
CA PHE A 100 18.63 2.46 4.87
C PHE A 100 18.29 3.56 5.90
N ASP A 101 17.34 4.42 5.54
CA ASP A 101 16.80 5.45 6.44
C ASP A 101 15.87 4.83 7.51
N ASP A 102 16.02 5.27 8.77
CA ASP A 102 15.10 4.97 9.87
C ASP A 102 14.60 6.28 10.54
N PRO A 103 13.33 6.67 10.36
CA PRO A 103 12.30 5.95 9.59
C PRO A 103 12.51 6.09 8.08
N PRO A 104 12.03 5.13 7.27
CA PRO A 104 12.13 5.19 5.82
C PRO A 104 11.40 6.42 5.27
N ALA A 105 11.92 6.96 4.17
CA ALA A 105 11.28 8.07 3.46
C ALA A 105 9.83 7.72 3.10
N LYS A 106 8.90 8.63 3.39
CA LYS A 106 7.49 8.45 3.10
C LYS A 106 7.29 8.40 1.58
N ARG A 107 6.65 7.33 1.08
CA ARG A 107 6.25 7.26 -0.33
C ARG A 107 5.19 8.30 -0.65
N HIS A 108 5.38 8.99 -1.77
CA HIS A 108 4.39 9.88 -2.35
C HIS A 108 3.66 9.17 -3.48
N PHE A 109 2.33 9.23 -3.43
CA PHE A 109 1.45 8.73 -4.48
C PHE A 109 0.72 9.90 -5.11
N ASP A 110 0.64 9.91 -6.43
CA ASP A 110 -0.23 10.83 -7.15
C ASP A 110 -1.70 10.38 -7.07
N ASN A 111 -2.62 11.23 -7.55
CA ASN A 111 -4.04 10.89 -7.56
C ASN A 111 -4.35 9.68 -8.44
N LYS A 112 -3.51 9.40 -9.45
CA LYS A 112 -3.74 8.28 -10.38
C LYS A 112 -3.70 6.95 -9.65
N MET A 113 -2.83 6.83 -8.63
CA MET A 113 -2.80 5.63 -7.78
C MET A 113 -4.17 5.37 -7.16
N CYS A 114 -4.80 6.38 -6.57
CA CYS A 114 -6.11 6.26 -5.94
C CYS A 114 -7.22 5.99 -6.98
N THR A 115 -7.17 6.66 -8.12
CA THR A 115 -8.18 6.50 -9.20
C THR A 115 -7.99 5.23 -10.04
N LYS A 116 -7.03 4.35 -9.71
CA LYS A 116 -7.00 2.97 -10.25
C LYS A 116 -8.26 2.20 -9.83
N CYS A 117 -8.75 2.45 -8.61
CA CYS A 117 -9.90 1.78 -8.00
C CYS A 117 -11.06 2.73 -7.68
N HIS A 118 -10.76 3.99 -7.37
CA HIS A 118 -11.78 5.02 -7.15
C HIS A 118 -12.14 5.73 -8.45
N SER A 119 -13.33 6.32 -8.50
CA SER A 119 -13.77 7.13 -9.64
C SER A 119 -12.84 8.32 -9.87
N ASP A 120 -12.90 8.89 -11.07
CA ASP A 120 -12.20 10.14 -11.38
C ASP A 120 -12.68 11.30 -10.48
N MET A 121 -11.91 12.40 -10.50
CA MET A 121 -12.17 13.56 -9.66
C MET A 121 -13.55 14.18 -9.92
N ASP A 122 -14.01 14.26 -11.17
CA ASP A 122 -15.31 14.87 -11.50
C ASP A 122 -16.46 14.05 -10.89
N ALA A 123 -16.39 12.73 -10.98
CA ALA A 123 -17.37 11.83 -10.38
C ALA A 123 -17.34 11.88 -8.84
N LEU A 124 -16.14 11.98 -8.25
CA LEU A 124 -15.99 12.15 -6.80
C LEU A 124 -16.60 13.47 -6.33
N VAL A 125 -16.30 14.58 -7.01
CA VAL A 125 -16.85 15.91 -6.75
C VAL A 125 -18.38 15.87 -6.82
N ALA A 126 -18.94 15.32 -7.90
CA ALA A 126 -20.38 15.21 -8.04
C ALA A 126 -21.03 14.36 -6.94
N LYS A 127 -20.37 13.26 -6.54
CA LYS A 127 -20.88 12.36 -5.49
C LYS A 127 -20.84 12.98 -4.09
N THR A 128 -19.88 13.87 -3.83
CA THR A 128 -19.73 14.54 -2.53
C THR A 128 -20.34 15.93 -2.49
N ASP A 129 -20.98 16.39 -3.55
CA ASP A 129 -21.79 17.61 -3.51
C ASP A 129 -23.06 17.38 -2.69
N LYS A 130 -23.19 18.14 -1.60
CA LYS A 130 -24.37 18.13 -0.71
C LYS A 130 -25.28 19.34 -0.93
N GLY A 131 -24.99 20.19 -1.92
CA GLY A 131 -25.79 21.39 -2.21
C GLY A 131 -25.70 22.50 -1.16
N ASN A 132 -24.79 22.38 -0.19
CA ASN A 132 -24.55 23.37 0.87
C ASN A 132 -23.33 24.27 0.59
N GLY A 133 -22.75 24.18 -0.61
CA GLY A 133 -21.56 24.95 -1.01
C GLY A 133 -20.24 24.47 -0.42
N VAL A 134 -20.23 23.36 0.34
CA VAL A 134 -19.01 22.79 0.93
C VAL A 134 -18.79 21.39 0.36
N ASN A 135 -17.67 21.19 -0.33
CA ASN A 135 -17.31 19.91 -0.93
C ASN A 135 -15.82 19.61 -0.70
N PRO A 136 -15.45 18.55 0.04
CA PRO A 136 -14.05 18.25 0.36
C PRO A 136 -13.20 17.88 -0.87
N HIS A 137 -13.84 17.52 -1.99
CA HIS A 137 -13.15 17.19 -3.24
C HIS A 137 -13.18 18.34 -4.27
N ASN A 138 -13.85 19.45 -3.96
CA ASN A 138 -13.89 20.64 -4.80
C ASN A 138 -13.53 21.86 -3.94
N SER A 139 -12.23 22.06 -3.76
CA SER A 139 -11.70 23.10 -2.87
C SER A 139 -11.05 24.23 -3.67
N HIS A 140 -10.95 25.41 -3.06
CA HIS A 140 -10.19 26.54 -3.62
C HIS A 140 -8.68 26.39 -3.42
N LEU A 141 -8.22 25.33 -2.74
CA LEU A 141 -6.82 24.96 -2.71
C LEU A 141 -6.54 24.15 -3.98
N GLU A 142 -5.86 24.78 -4.92
CA GLU A 142 -5.38 24.13 -6.14
C GLU A 142 -4.31 23.07 -5.78
N ASP A 143 -4.10 22.09 -6.67
CA ASP A 143 -3.04 21.07 -6.58
C ASP A 143 -3.08 20.08 -5.39
N LEU A 144 -4.22 19.94 -4.71
CA LEU A 144 -4.34 18.91 -3.67
C LEU A 144 -4.30 17.49 -4.24
N THR A 145 -3.49 16.65 -3.62
CA THR A 145 -3.49 15.20 -3.83
C THR A 145 -4.40 14.49 -2.83
N CYS A 146 -4.89 13.30 -3.18
CA CYS A 146 -5.64 12.44 -2.26
C CYS A 146 -4.86 12.24 -0.95
N SER A 147 -3.56 12.05 -1.06
CA SER A 147 -2.66 11.79 0.06
C SER A 147 -2.45 12.97 1.01
N ASP A 148 -2.87 14.18 0.63
CA ASP A 148 -2.81 15.37 1.47
C ASP A 148 -3.85 15.32 2.59
N CYS A 149 -5.00 14.72 2.33
CA CYS A 149 -6.06 14.51 3.33
C CYS A 149 -6.13 13.06 3.82
N HIS A 150 -6.14 12.10 2.90
CA HIS A 150 -6.32 10.68 3.16
C HIS A 150 -4.98 10.03 3.54
N LYS A 151 -4.80 9.70 4.83
CA LYS A 151 -3.58 9.09 5.34
C LYS A 151 -3.82 7.60 5.57
N MET A 152 -3.05 6.76 4.87
CA MET A 152 -3.20 5.30 4.94
C MET A 152 -2.77 4.74 6.31
N HIS A 153 -1.59 5.15 6.77
CA HIS A 153 -0.90 4.57 7.94
C HIS A 153 -0.89 5.47 9.17
N LYS A 154 -1.78 6.45 9.23
CA LYS A 154 -2.06 7.28 10.42
C LYS A 154 -3.45 7.88 10.30
N GLN A 155 -3.94 8.58 11.32
CA GLN A 155 -5.25 9.23 11.21
C GLN A 155 -5.25 10.22 10.04
N SER A 156 -6.33 10.16 9.26
CA SER A 156 -6.57 11.07 8.15
C SER A 156 -6.94 12.46 8.66
N LYS A 157 -6.62 13.50 7.92
CA LYS A 157 -6.82 14.89 8.34
C LYS A 157 -7.27 15.71 7.15
N ALA A 158 -8.49 16.23 7.19
CA ALA A 158 -8.98 17.09 6.12
C ALA A 158 -8.15 18.38 6.05
N ALA A 159 -7.61 18.74 4.89
CA ALA A 159 -6.81 19.96 4.75
C ALA A 159 -7.59 21.22 5.13
N CYS A 160 -8.90 21.23 4.86
CA CYS A 160 -9.81 22.32 5.20
C CYS A 160 -9.83 22.63 6.69
N GLN A 161 -9.61 21.63 7.55
CA GLN A 161 -9.71 21.78 9.01
C GLN A 161 -8.60 22.65 9.62
N ASN A 162 -7.58 22.98 8.83
CA ASN A 162 -6.55 23.93 9.26
C ASN A 162 -7.05 25.38 9.27
N CYS A 163 -8.12 25.68 8.53
CA CYS A 163 -8.64 27.05 8.35
C CYS A 163 -10.15 27.17 8.58
N HIS A 164 -10.90 26.08 8.40
CA HIS A 164 -12.35 26.05 8.44
C HIS A 164 -12.86 25.08 9.49
N ASP A 165 -14.01 25.42 10.06
CA ASP A 165 -14.74 24.58 11.00
C ASP A 165 -16.14 24.27 10.45
N PHE A 166 -16.21 23.25 9.60
CA PHE A 166 -17.45 22.80 8.99
C PHE A 166 -18.09 21.69 9.83
N GLU A 167 -19.42 21.66 9.88
CA GLU A 167 -20.18 20.66 10.67
C GLU A 167 -19.75 19.21 10.41
N PHE A 168 -19.42 18.86 9.16
CA PHE A 168 -19.00 17.50 8.82
C PHE A 168 -17.64 17.10 9.46
N LEU A 169 -16.78 18.07 9.77
CA LEU A 169 -15.45 17.82 10.36
C LEU A 169 -15.54 17.32 11.81
N HIS A 170 -16.61 17.63 12.54
CA HIS A 170 -16.86 17.06 13.87
C HIS A 170 -17.43 15.64 13.82
N ASN A 171 -18.03 15.27 12.67
CA ASN A 171 -18.75 14.02 12.48
C ASN A 171 -17.99 13.01 11.60
N LEU A 172 -16.67 13.16 11.49
CA LEU A 172 -15.81 12.23 10.74
C LEU A 172 -15.72 10.85 11.42
N PRO A 173 -15.44 9.78 10.67
CA PRO A 173 -15.28 8.45 11.26
C PRO A 173 -13.94 8.33 12.04
N PRO A 174 -13.78 7.32 12.92
CA PRO A 174 -12.66 7.24 13.89
C PRO A 174 -11.25 7.29 13.28
N GLU A 175 -11.14 6.89 12.01
CA GLU A 175 -9.90 6.93 11.25
C GLU A 175 -9.45 8.34 10.85
N TRP A 176 -10.23 9.37 11.17
CA TRP A 176 -9.91 10.78 10.93
C TRP A 176 -9.73 11.57 12.24
N GLU A 177 -8.80 12.52 12.20
CA GLU A 177 -8.74 13.61 13.15
C GLU A 177 -9.98 14.49 12.99
N LYS A 178 -10.75 14.63 14.08
CA LYS A 178 -11.88 15.57 14.17
C LYS A 178 -11.39 16.94 14.65
N VAL A 179 -12.07 18.00 14.22
CA VAL A 179 -11.90 19.30 14.86
C VAL A 179 -12.39 19.18 16.31
N GLN A 180 -11.47 19.40 17.25
CA GLN A 180 -11.80 19.47 18.67
C GLN A 180 -12.62 20.74 18.91
N ASP A 181 -13.75 20.60 19.59
CA ASP A 181 -14.56 21.75 20.01
C ASP A 181 -13.69 22.66 20.90
N PRO A 182 -13.41 23.92 20.51
CA PRO A 182 -12.61 24.83 21.31
C PRO A 182 -13.25 25.16 22.68
N HIS A 183 -14.52 24.82 22.90
CA HIS A 183 -15.24 25.02 24.16
C HIS A 183 -15.38 23.75 25.02
N ALA A 184 -14.96 22.58 24.55
CA ALA A 184 -15.09 21.32 25.30
C ALA A 184 -14.23 21.24 26.59
N GLY A 185 -13.36 22.23 26.82
CA GLY A 185 -12.52 22.35 28.02
C GLY A 185 -12.93 23.45 29.01
N GLU A 186 -13.92 24.29 28.72
CA GLU A 186 -14.25 25.46 29.55
C GLU A 186 -15.32 25.20 30.63
N GLY A 187 -15.79 23.96 30.77
CA GLY A 187 -16.88 23.58 31.69
C GLY A 187 -16.52 22.56 32.78
N ALA A 188 -15.23 22.26 32.99
CA ALA A 188 -14.79 21.30 34.01
C ALA A 188 -13.91 21.97 35.08
N LEU A 189 -14.50 22.91 35.83
CA LEU A 189 -14.07 23.33 37.16
C LEU A 189 -15.30 23.61 38.04
#